data_AF-A0A9X6GEP1-F1
#
_entry.id   AF-A0A9X6GEP1-F1
#
_cell.length_a   1.000
_cell.length_b   1.000
_cell.length_c   1.000
_cell.angle_alpha   90.00
_cell.angle_beta   90.00
_cell.angle_gamma   90.00
#
_symmetry.space_group_name_H-M   'P 1'
#
loop_
_entity.id
_entity.type
_entity.pdbx_description
1 polymer ?
#
loop_
_entity_poly.entity_id
_entity_poly.type
_entity_poly.pdbx_seq_one_letter_code
_entity_poly.pdbx_strand_id
1 'polypeptide(L)'
;MDRWKAVYLERGTYGLGGSIWKPIVEIQKGAGCLPYGNNKLPNAEFTIYNEAGKEVVKGKTDDKGIAKFEKLPFGKYTYKETVAPKGYVLNEETFSFEIKENGQIIKHIVKDEKIPSIETKATDKTDGTKEMHTSKSVTIQDKVEYKDLQVGKEYTLKGKLMNKETNKPLVVNGKEVTAETKFTPKEANGSITLDFTFDATGLEEKEVVVFEELLKDGKVVTTHADINDKGQTVKFVKPSVKTTATNKADGGKEIHSKDSITIQDKVEYTNLVVGKEYTVKGKLMNKAINKPLLIDGKEVTAETKFTAKEKNGLVTLDFTFVGAEQQGREVVVFEDLLHEGQVIATHADINDVGQTVRFVEPSIKTTAINKADGSKELDASKSVTIQDKVEYKDLVVGKEYVVKGKLMDKATNKPLLVDGKEVTVESKFTAKEKNGSITLDFTFNASALQGKEVVVFEELYQDNILVAIHAEIEDKGQTVKFKEVKPEQPKPEQQNSDKNTPTPEQPNEQVKEQPQPKQEIQSKIGWLPQTGTNLTSWISMVAGALLLIVGGVIFLKRKNA
;
A
#
# COMPACT_ATOMS: atom_id res chain seq x y z
N MET A 1 -12.46 -133.62 -0.05
CA MET A 1 -11.48 -132.57 0.31
C MET A 1 -12.13 -131.21 0.13
N ASP A 2 -11.76 -130.28 1.00
CA ASP A 2 -12.03 -128.83 1.10
C ASP A 2 -13.21 -128.10 0.43
N ARG A 3 -13.82 -127.23 1.29
CA ARG A 3 -14.30 -125.86 1.03
C ARG A 3 -15.48 -125.65 0.05
N TRP A 4 -16.67 -125.74 0.63
CA TRP A 4 -17.97 -125.22 0.15
C TRP A 4 -18.34 -123.93 0.93
N LYS A 5 -19.31 -123.07 0.58
CA LYS A 5 -19.97 -122.60 -0.68
C LYS A 5 -20.93 -121.44 -0.30
N ALA A 6 -21.09 -120.44 -1.18
CA ALA A 6 -22.27 -119.52 -1.28
C ALA A 6 -22.58 -118.64 -0.01
N VAL A 7 -23.55 -117.71 0.05
CA VAL A 7 -24.75 -117.34 -0.77
C VAL A 7 -24.90 -115.78 -0.86
N TYR A 8 -25.76 -115.27 -1.76
CA TYR A 8 -26.20 -113.85 -1.87
C TYR A 8 -27.08 -113.37 -0.69
N LEU A 9 -27.20 -112.03 -0.45
CA LEU A 9 -28.48 -111.30 -0.28
C LEU A 9 -28.36 -109.76 0.01
N GLU A 10 -29.28 -109.00 -0.61
CA GLU A 10 -30.01 -107.75 -0.25
C GLU A 10 -29.46 -106.54 0.59
N ARG A 11 -30.33 -105.51 0.70
CA ARG A 11 -30.13 -104.15 1.25
C ARG A 11 -30.22 -104.08 2.79
N GLY A 12 -29.48 -103.17 3.41
CA GLY A 12 -29.74 -102.72 4.80
C GLY A 12 -28.77 -101.63 5.27
N THR A 13 -29.28 -100.59 5.96
CA THR A 13 -28.48 -99.44 6.45
C THR A 13 -28.47 -99.35 7.97
N TYR A 14 -27.30 -99.17 8.61
CA TYR A 14 -27.14 -98.43 9.88
C TYR A 14 -25.69 -97.95 10.07
N GLY A 15 -25.51 -96.76 10.68
CA GLY A 15 -24.30 -96.42 11.46
C GLY A 15 -23.09 -95.79 10.75
N LEU A 16 -23.24 -94.65 10.08
CA LEU A 16 -22.08 -93.89 9.56
C LEU A 16 -21.32 -93.16 10.69
N GLY A 17 -20.09 -93.61 10.97
CA GLY A 17 -19.17 -92.99 11.95
C GLY A 17 -17.73 -92.80 11.45
N GLY A 18 -17.49 -92.93 10.14
CA GLY A 18 -16.16 -92.78 9.54
C GLY A 18 -15.87 -91.34 9.10
N SER A 19 -15.00 -90.64 9.82
CA SER A 19 -14.54 -89.30 9.44
C SER A 19 -13.78 -89.33 8.11
N ILE A 20 -14.44 -88.88 7.03
CA ILE A 20 -13.78 -88.70 5.74
C ILE A 20 -12.89 -87.46 5.83
N TRP A 21 -11.64 -87.66 6.27
CA TRP A 21 -10.58 -86.66 6.16
C TRP A 21 -10.43 -86.29 4.69
N LYS A 22 -10.58 -85.01 4.35
CA LYS A 22 -10.42 -84.47 2.99
C LYS A 22 -9.31 -83.42 3.03
N PRO A 23 -8.58 -83.20 1.92
CA PRO A 23 -7.56 -82.16 1.88
C PRO A 23 -8.11 -80.77 2.27
N ILE A 24 -7.29 -80.03 2.99
CA ILE A 24 -7.58 -78.67 3.48
C ILE A 24 -6.42 -77.75 3.07
N VAL A 25 -6.74 -76.59 2.50
CA VAL A 25 -5.79 -75.50 2.30
C VAL A 25 -6.20 -74.33 3.20
N GLU A 26 -5.28 -73.88 4.04
CA GLU A 26 -5.45 -72.71 4.91
C GLU A 26 -4.50 -71.60 4.44
N ILE A 27 -5.07 -70.48 4.00
CA ILE A 27 -4.31 -69.28 3.65
C ILE A 27 -4.50 -68.27 4.79
N GLN A 28 -3.41 -67.99 5.52
CA GLN A 28 -3.39 -67.02 6.61
C GLN A 28 -2.88 -65.65 6.11
N LYS A 29 -3.61 -64.58 6.42
CA LYS A 29 -3.36 -63.21 5.96
C LYS A 29 -2.85 -62.31 7.08
N GLY A 30 -1.82 -61.51 6.79
CA GLY A 30 -1.26 -60.56 7.76
C GLY A 30 -0.65 -59.31 7.12
N ALA A 31 -0.49 -58.25 7.90
CA ALA A 31 0.17 -57.02 7.46
C ALA A 31 1.71 -57.20 7.36
N GLY A 32 2.34 -56.58 6.35
CA GLY A 32 3.75 -56.82 6.02
C GLY A 32 4.80 -56.07 6.86
N CYS A 33 4.44 -54.98 7.53
CA CYS A 33 5.39 -53.92 7.91
C CYS A 33 6.09 -54.07 9.28
N LEU A 34 5.94 -55.17 10.01
CA LEU A 34 6.70 -55.45 11.26
C LEU A 34 7.14 -56.93 11.34
N PRO A 35 8.29 -57.26 11.97
CA PRO A 35 8.79 -58.64 12.03
C PRO A 35 7.88 -59.62 12.79
N TYR A 36 7.15 -59.14 13.82
CA TYR A 36 6.32 -59.96 14.71
C TYR A 36 4.96 -59.30 15.02
N GLY A 37 4.27 -58.77 14.00
CA GLY A 37 2.92 -58.18 14.14
C GLY A 37 1.79 -59.20 13.94
N ASN A 38 0.97 -59.45 14.96
CA ASN A 38 -0.17 -60.40 14.93
C ASN A 38 -1.42 -59.83 14.22
N ASN A 39 -1.22 -58.95 13.22
CA ASN A 39 -2.28 -58.18 12.55
C ASN A 39 -2.94 -59.02 11.45
N LYS A 40 -3.91 -59.83 11.87
CA LYS A 40 -4.77 -60.65 11.02
C LYS A 40 -5.65 -59.78 10.11
N LEU A 41 -5.77 -60.14 8.84
CA LEU A 41 -6.51 -59.34 7.86
C LEU A 41 -7.77 -60.10 7.36
N PRO A 42 -8.97 -59.73 7.83
CA PRO A 42 -10.23 -60.29 7.35
C PRO A 42 -10.65 -59.70 5.99
N ASN A 43 -11.54 -60.40 5.29
CA ASN A 43 -12.14 -60.03 4.00
C ASN A 43 -11.20 -59.95 2.78
N ALA A 44 -9.94 -60.40 2.87
CA ALA A 44 -9.13 -60.70 1.68
C ALA A 44 -9.80 -61.84 0.89
N GLU A 45 -9.98 -61.70 -0.41
CA GLU A 45 -10.52 -62.76 -1.28
C GLU A 45 -9.38 -63.46 -2.01
N PHE A 46 -9.34 -64.79 -1.91
CA PHE A 46 -8.46 -65.64 -2.69
C PHE A 46 -9.25 -66.47 -3.70
N THR A 47 -8.66 -66.65 -4.89
CA THR A 47 -9.17 -67.55 -5.93
C THR A 47 -8.13 -68.64 -6.21
N ILE A 48 -8.57 -69.90 -6.20
CA ILE A 48 -7.74 -71.08 -6.54
C ILE A 48 -8.05 -71.52 -7.96
N TYR A 49 -6.99 -71.83 -8.72
CA TYR A 49 -7.02 -72.29 -10.11
C TYR A 49 -6.31 -73.64 -10.22
N ASN A 50 -6.74 -74.50 -11.15
CA ASN A 50 -6.08 -75.79 -11.41
C ASN A 50 -4.91 -75.64 -12.40
N GLU A 51 -4.17 -76.74 -12.65
CA GLU A 51 -3.07 -76.81 -13.63
C GLU A 51 -3.44 -76.38 -15.06
N ALA A 52 -4.73 -76.39 -15.43
CA ALA A 52 -5.24 -75.87 -16.71
C ALA A 52 -5.64 -74.38 -16.67
N GLY A 53 -5.31 -73.66 -15.60
CA GLY A 53 -5.64 -72.24 -15.41
C GLY A 53 -7.12 -71.94 -15.14
N LYS A 54 -7.97 -72.97 -14.95
CA LYS A 54 -9.40 -72.79 -14.70
C LYS A 54 -9.65 -72.54 -13.20
N GLU A 55 -10.49 -71.55 -12.89
CA GLU A 55 -10.99 -71.29 -11.53
C GLU A 55 -11.70 -72.54 -10.96
N VAL A 56 -11.36 -72.87 -9.71
CA VAL A 56 -11.87 -74.03 -8.97
C VAL A 56 -12.77 -73.60 -7.82
N VAL A 57 -12.34 -72.59 -7.04
CA VAL A 57 -13.04 -72.11 -5.86
C VAL A 57 -12.55 -70.72 -5.44
N LYS A 58 -13.45 -69.94 -4.83
CA LYS A 58 -13.15 -68.66 -4.16
C LYS A 58 -13.47 -68.74 -2.67
N GLY A 59 -12.74 -67.97 -1.87
CA GLY A 59 -12.95 -67.91 -0.42
C GLY A 59 -12.37 -66.61 0.16
N LYS A 60 -13.00 -66.11 1.21
CA LYS A 60 -12.53 -64.91 1.94
C LYS A 60 -11.92 -65.27 3.29
N THR A 61 -11.03 -64.42 3.78
CA THR A 61 -10.47 -64.57 5.12
C THR A 61 -11.48 -64.18 6.19
N ASP A 62 -11.60 -65.02 7.23
CA ASP A 62 -12.44 -64.76 8.39
C ASP A 62 -11.85 -63.68 9.32
N ASP A 63 -12.53 -63.38 10.44
CA ASP A 63 -12.06 -62.47 11.50
C ASP A 63 -10.72 -62.87 12.13
N LYS A 64 -10.25 -64.10 11.89
CA LYS A 64 -8.93 -64.60 12.33
C LYS A 64 -7.87 -64.46 11.23
N GLY A 65 -8.23 -63.92 10.06
CA GLY A 65 -7.36 -63.75 8.90
C GLY A 65 -7.15 -65.04 8.11
N ILE A 66 -8.05 -66.03 8.20
CA ILE A 66 -7.86 -67.36 7.58
C ILE A 66 -8.92 -67.58 6.50
N ALA A 67 -8.48 -67.81 5.26
CA ALA A 67 -9.32 -68.38 4.21
C ALA A 67 -9.10 -69.90 4.15
N LYS A 68 -10.16 -70.68 4.37
CA LYS A 68 -10.10 -72.14 4.43
C LYS A 68 -10.82 -72.75 3.23
N PHE A 69 -10.11 -73.60 2.49
CA PHE A 69 -10.61 -74.32 1.33
C PHE A 69 -10.58 -75.82 1.62
N GLU A 70 -11.68 -76.51 1.37
CA GLU A 70 -11.82 -77.95 1.64
C GLU A 70 -12.23 -78.70 0.37
N LYS A 71 -12.01 -80.02 0.36
CA LYS A 71 -12.56 -80.95 -0.65
C LYS A 71 -11.95 -80.79 -2.05
N LEU A 72 -10.80 -80.13 -2.17
CA LEU A 72 -10.02 -80.05 -3.41
C LEU A 72 -9.49 -81.46 -3.79
N PRO A 73 -9.62 -81.89 -5.07
CA PRO A 73 -9.00 -83.11 -5.58
C PRO A 73 -7.46 -83.10 -5.54
N PHE A 74 -6.83 -84.26 -5.72
CA PHE A 74 -5.38 -84.33 -5.94
C PHE A 74 -4.95 -83.63 -7.24
N GLY A 75 -3.74 -83.09 -7.25
CA GLY A 75 -3.17 -82.37 -8.39
C GLY A 75 -2.49 -81.06 -7.99
N LYS A 76 -2.02 -80.32 -9.01
CA LYS A 76 -1.38 -79.02 -8.88
C LYS A 76 -2.38 -77.88 -9.02
N TYR A 77 -2.14 -76.83 -8.25
CA TYR A 77 -2.97 -75.64 -8.19
C TYR A 77 -2.12 -74.38 -8.07
N THR A 78 -2.69 -73.27 -8.50
CA THR A 78 -2.20 -71.94 -8.14
C THR A 78 -3.29 -71.18 -7.38
N TYR A 79 -2.89 -70.18 -6.61
CA TYR A 79 -3.82 -69.19 -6.08
C TYR A 79 -3.21 -67.80 -6.13
N LYS A 80 -4.09 -66.80 -6.16
CA LYS A 80 -3.75 -65.38 -6.02
C LYS A 80 -4.82 -64.69 -5.20
N GLU A 81 -4.47 -63.55 -4.63
CA GLU A 81 -5.48 -62.63 -4.12
C GLU A 81 -6.27 -62.04 -5.30
N THR A 82 -7.58 -61.86 -5.11
CA THR A 82 -8.48 -61.22 -6.10
C THR A 82 -9.21 -60.01 -5.55
N VAL A 83 -9.25 -59.83 -4.23
CA VAL A 83 -9.71 -58.59 -3.56
C VAL A 83 -8.89 -58.38 -2.29
N ALA A 84 -8.20 -57.24 -2.20
CA ALA A 84 -7.44 -56.87 -1.00
C ALA A 84 -8.37 -56.45 0.16
N PRO A 85 -7.96 -56.59 1.43
CA PRO A 85 -8.61 -55.95 2.56
C PRO A 85 -8.68 -54.42 2.41
N LYS A 86 -9.71 -53.78 2.99
CA LYS A 86 -9.85 -52.32 2.95
C LYS A 86 -8.62 -51.64 3.56
N GLY A 87 -7.96 -50.78 2.78
CA GLY A 87 -6.75 -50.06 3.20
C GLY A 87 -5.44 -50.79 2.90
N TYR A 88 -5.47 -51.87 2.11
CA TYR A 88 -4.29 -52.63 1.69
C TYR A 88 -4.17 -52.69 0.16
N VAL A 89 -2.93 -52.81 -0.32
CA VAL A 89 -2.59 -52.98 -1.74
C VAL A 89 -2.83 -54.44 -2.11
N LEU A 90 -3.48 -54.68 -3.26
CA LEU A 90 -3.70 -56.03 -3.79
C LEU A 90 -2.38 -56.75 -4.03
N ASN A 91 -2.23 -57.94 -3.47
CA ASN A 91 -1.06 -58.77 -3.73
C ASN A 91 -1.21 -59.49 -5.09
N GLU A 92 -0.51 -58.96 -6.11
CA GLU A 92 -0.46 -59.50 -7.48
C GLU A 92 0.35 -60.82 -7.59
N GLU A 93 0.99 -61.30 -6.52
CA GLU A 93 1.77 -62.55 -6.49
C GLU A 93 0.89 -63.79 -6.70
N THR A 94 1.36 -64.70 -7.56
CA THR A 94 0.70 -65.99 -7.83
C THR A 94 1.47 -67.13 -7.18
N PHE A 95 0.86 -67.74 -6.17
CA PHE A 95 1.44 -68.82 -5.37
C PHE A 95 1.06 -70.18 -5.97
N SER A 96 1.91 -71.18 -5.80
CA SER A 96 1.69 -72.56 -6.30
C SER A 96 1.67 -73.58 -5.17
N PHE A 97 0.84 -74.62 -5.28
CA PHE A 97 0.81 -75.75 -4.34
C PHE A 97 0.33 -77.04 -5.02
N GLU A 98 0.53 -78.18 -4.36
CA GLU A 98 0.21 -79.51 -4.89
C GLU A 98 -0.35 -80.41 -3.79
N ILE A 99 -1.50 -81.03 -4.05
CA ILE A 99 -2.16 -81.97 -3.12
C ILE A 99 -1.87 -83.40 -3.59
N LYS A 100 -1.22 -84.19 -2.74
CA LYS A 100 -0.74 -85.56 -3.01
C LYS A 100 -1.42 -86.63 -2.17
N GLU A 101 -1.86 -86.28 -0.95
CA GLU A 101 -2.32 -87.25 0.04
C GLU A 101 -3.72 -86.91 0.57
N ASN A 102 -4.51 -87.94 0.89
CA ASN A 102 -5.86 -87.74 1.39
C ASN A 102 -5.84 -87.19 2.83
N GLY A 103 -6.47 -86.03 3.06
CA GLY A 103 -6.43 -85.36 4.35
C GLY A 103 -5.21 -84.45 4.58
N GLN A 104 -4.35 -84.27 3.57
CA GLN A 104 -3.23 -83.33 3.63
C GLN A 104 -3.72 -81.91 3.98
N ILE A 105 -3.04 -81.28 4.95
CA ILE A 105 -3.28 -79.88 5.32
C ILE A 105 -2.11 -79.04 4.78
N ILE A 106 -2.40 -78.10 3.88
CA ILE A 106 -1.42 -77.18 3.32
C ILE A 106 -1.66 -75.80 3.92
N LYS A 107 -0.62 -75.17 4.47
CA LYS A 107 -0.69 -73.84 5.09
C LYS A 107 0.18 -72.85 4.36
N HIS A 108 -0.38 -71.71 4.00
CA HIS A 108 0.34 -70.58 3.41
C HIS A 108 0.15 -69.32 4.26
N ILE A 109 1.14 -68.42 4.23
CA ILE A 109 1.09 -67.11 4.87
C ILE A 109 1.29 -66.06 3.78
N VAL A 110 0.30 -65.20 3.56
CA VAL A 110 0.32 -64.17 2.50
C VAL A 110 0.23 -62.79 3.15
N LYS A 111 1.27 -61.98 2.94
CA LYS A 111 1.37 -60.61 3.48
C LYS A 111 0.76 -59.58 2.52
N ASP A 112 0.22 -58.49 3.09
CA ASP A 112 -0.13 -57.28 2.34
C ASP A 112 0.71 -56.08 2.74
N GLU A 113 0.86 -55.17 1.79
CA GLU A 113 1.28 -53.79 2.03
C GLU A 113 0.05 -52.96 2.38
N LYS A 114 0.11 -52.17 3.44
CA LYS A 114 -0.94 -51.19 3.73
C LYS A 114 -0.81 -50.04 2.74
N ILE A 115 -1.93 -49.46 2.30
CA ILE A 115 -1.91 -48.27 1.42
C ILE A 115 -1.32 -47.11 2.22
N PRO A 116 -0.23 -46.46 1.74
CA PRO A 116 0.36 -45.33 2.43
C PRO A 116 -0.57 -44.12 2.51
N SER A 117 -0.32 -43.27 3.50
CA SER A 117 -0.92 -41.94 3.59
C SER A 117 0.16 -40.87 3.73
N ILE A 118 -0.13 -39.69 3.18
CA ILE A 118 0.69 -38.50 3.32
C ILE A 118 -0.14 -37.33 3.87
N GLU A 119 0.49 -36.53 4.72
CA GLU A 119 -0.01 -35.25 5.25
C GLU A 119 1.04 -34.20 4.90
N THR A 120 0.65 -33.11 4.24
CA THR A 120 1.57 -32.18 3.58
C THR A 120 1.41 -30.75 4.11
N LYS A 121 2.45 -29.91 3.96
CA LYS A 121 2.44 -28.51 4.41
C LYS A 121 3.43 -27.65 3.63
N ALA A 122 2.93 -26.79 2.76
CA ALA A 122 3.69 -25.81 2.00
C ALA A 122 3.93 -24.48 2.73
N THR A 123 5.15 -23.94 2.65
CA THR A 123 5.56 -22.64 3.20
C THR A 123 6.66 -21.98 2.36
N ASP A 124 6.88 -20.67 2.51
CA ASP A 124 8.13 -20.04 2.05
C ASP A 124 9.31 -20.71 2.78
N LYS A 125 10.30 -21.22 2.03
CA LYS A 125 11.49 -21.87 2.58
C LYS A 125 12.35 -20.91 3.42
N THR A 126 12.24 -19.61 3.15
CA THR A 126 13.06 -18.55 3.76
C THR A 126 12.71 -18.31 5.23
N ASP A 127 11.46 -18.53 5.64
CA ASP A 127 10.98 -18.21 6.99
C ASP A 127 9.85 -19.11 7.56
N GLY A 128 9.31 -20.04 6.78
CA GLY A 128 8.20 -20.91 7.21
C GLY A 128 6.81 -20.24 7.20
N THR A 129 6.65 -19.07 6.57
CA THR A 129 5.37 -18.37 6.43
C THR A 129 4.56 -18.86 5.21
N LYS A 130 3.38 -18.25 5.00
CA LYS A 130 2.48 -18.53 3.87
C LYS A 130 2.23 -17.31 2.97
N GLU A 131 2.93 -16.21 3.21
CA GLU A 131 2.79 -14.96 2.47
C GLU A 131 4.18 -14.44 2.11
N MET A 132 4.45 -14.25 0.82
CA MET A 132 5.77 -13.90 0.33
C MET A 132 5.72 -12.83 -0.77
N HIS A 133 6.83 -12.13 -0.98
CA HIS A 133 6.98 -11.17 -2.07
C HIS A 133 7.37 -11.87 -3.38
N THR A 134 7.09 -11.26 -4.53
CA THR A 134 7.51 -11.79 -5.82
C THR A 134 8.97 -11.43 -6.12
N SER A 135 9.76 -12.41 -6.59
CA SER A 135 11.14 -12.21 -7.03
C SER A 135 11.47 -13.16 -8.18
N LYS A 136 12.63 -12.94 -8.82
CA LYS A 136 13.16 -13.81 -9.90
C LYS A 136 13.54 -15.22 -9.46
N SER A 137 13.57 -15.50 -8.15
CA SER A 137 13.96 -16.78 -7.59
C SER A 137 13.42 -16.93 -6.17
N VAL A 138 12.14 -17.28 -6.05
CA VAL A 138 11.53 -17.70 -4.77
C VAL A 138 11.71 -19.20 -4.57
N THR A 139 11.57 -19.71 -3.34
CA THR A 139 11.44 -21.16 -3.09
C THR A 139 10.31 -21.46 -2.12
N ILE A 140 9.31 -22.19 -2.59
CA ILE A 140 8.30 -22.82 -1.73
C ILE A 140 8.85 -24.18 -1.29
N GLN A 141 8.87 -24.45 0.01
CA GLN A 141 9.15 -25.76 0.56
C GLN A 141 7.85 -26.41 1.00
N ASP A 142 7.56 -27.60 0.50
CA ASP A 142 6.56 -28.49 1.05
C ASP A 142 7.19 -29.53 1.99
N LYS A 143 6.54 -29.80 3.12
CA LYS A 143 6.92 -30.86 4.06
C LYS A 143 5.90 -31.99 3.98
N VAL A 144 6.32 -33.13 3.44
CA VAL A 144 5.52 -34.36 3.37
C VAL A 144 5.82 -35.26 4.56
N GLU A 145 4.85 -35.40 5.46
CA GLU A 145 4.83 -36.46 6.48
C GLU A 145 4.18 -37.72 5.91
N TYR A 146 4.85 -38.86 5.99
CA TYR A 146 4.40 -40.13 5.41
C TYR A 146 4.16 -41.19 6.50
N LYS A 147 3.22 -42.09 6.24
CA LYS A 147 2.84 -43.19 7.15
C LYS A 147 2.71 -44.52 6.38
N ASP A 148 3.10 -45.60 7.04
CA ASP A 148 3.03 -47.00 6.60
C ASP A 148 3.86 -47.40 5.35
N LEU A 149 4.94 -46.68 5.04
CA LEU A 149 5.87 -47.03 3.95
C LEU A 149 6.68 -48.31 4.25
N GLN A 150 7.12 -48.98 3.19
CA GLN A 150 8.05 -50.11 3.31
C GLN A 150 9.49 -49.63 3.49
N VAL A 151 10.03 -49.87 4.68
CA VAL A 151 11.46 -49.66 4.99
C VAL A 151 12.34 -50.39 3.99
N GLY A 152 13.34 -49.69 3.43
CA GLY A 152 14.28 -50.28 2.47
C GLY A 152 13.79 -50.40 1.03
N LYS A 153 12.62 -49.85 0.67
CA LYS A 153 12.15 -49.72 -0.73
C LYS A 153 12.36 -48.30 -1.25
N GLU A 154 12.67 -48.16 -2.54
CA GLU A 154 12.70 -46.82 -3.17
C GLU A 154 11.27 -46.33 -3.44
N TYR A 155 11.00 -45.10 -3.05
CA TYR A 155 9.83 -44.33 -3.42
C TYR A 155 10.27 -43.09 -4.20
N THR A 156 9.44 -42.66 -5.15
CA THR A 156 9.58 -41.35 -5.82
C THR A 156 8.44 -40.46 -5.35
N LEU A 157 8.76 -39.35 -4.70
CA LEU A 157 7.81 -38.27 -4.42
C LEU A 157 7.91 -37.27 -5.57
N LYS A 158 6.78 -36.98 -6.21
CA LYS A 158 6.63 -35.90 -7.19
C LYS A 158 5.67 -34.86 -6.62
N GLY A 159 5.83 -33.61 -7.05
CA GLY A 159 4.84 -32.58 -6.80
C GLY A 159 4.83 -31.49 -7.86
N LYS A 160 3.76 -30.70 -7.87
CA LYS A 160 3.53 -29.61 -8.83
C LYS A 160 2.81 -28.46 -8.14
N LEU A 161 3.17 -27.24 -8.51
CA LEU A 161 2.41 -26.06 -8.10
C LEU A 161 1.18 -25.90 -9.00
N MET A 162 0.04 -25.62 -8.38
CA MET A 162 -1.25 -25.35 -9.02
C MET A 162 -1.62 -23.89 -8.79
N ASN A 163 -2.04 -23.19 -9.85
CA ASN A 163 -2.65 -21.88 -9.73
C ASN A 163 -4.09 -22.05 -9.22
N LYS A 164 -4.38 -21.50 -8.03
CA LYS A 164 -5.62 -21.74 -7.30
C LYS A 164 -6.87 -21.20 -7.97
N GLU A 165 -6.76 -20.02 -8.57
CA GLU A 165 -7.83 -19.32 -9.28
C GLU A 165 -8.33 -20.08 -10.52
N THR A 166 -7.42 -20.77 -11.23
CA THR A 166 -7.73 -21.47 -12.48
C THR A 166 -7.82 -22.99 -12.35
N ASN A 167 -7.43 -23.56 -11.21
CA ASN A 167 -7.28 -25.00 -10.95
C ASN A 167 -6.47 -25.73 -12.05
N LYS A 168 -5.35 -25.12 -12.45
CA LYS A 168 -4.40 -25.64 -13.46
C LYS A 168 -2.98 -25.60 -12.91
N PRO A 169 -2.05 -26.41 -13.45
CA PRO A 169 -0.63 -26.28 -13.14
C PRO A 169 -0.14 -24.84 -13.33
N LEU A 170 0.70 -24.37 -12.42
CA LEU A 170 1.37 -23.08 -12.51
C LEU A 170 2.44 -23.18 -13.61
N VAL A 171 2.28 -22.38 -14.65
CA VAL A 171 3.23 -22.33 -15.79
C VAL A 171 4.09 -21.07 -15.68
N VAL A 172 5.41 -21.25 -15.54
CA VAL A 172 6.41 -20.19 -15.50
C VAL A 172 7.37 -20.40 -16.67
N ASN A 173 7.64 -19.34 -17.45
CA ASN A 173 8.52 -19.39 -18.63
C ASN A 173 8.21 -20.56 -19.60
N GLY A 174 6.92 -20.88 -19.76
CA GLY A 174 6.44 -21.93 -20.67
C GLY A 174 6.54 -23.37 -20.14
N LYS A 175 6.88 -23.58 -18.87
CA LYS A 175 6.95 -24.91 -18.23
C LYS A 175 6.13 -24.96 -16.94
N GLU A 176 5.57 -26.13 -16.62
CA GLU A 176 4.96 -26.35 -15.30
C GLU A 176 6.01 -26.32 -14.19
N VAL A 177 5.69 -25.71 -13.04
CA VAL A 177 6.58 -25.71 -11.87
C VAL A 177 6.40 -27.01 -11.09
N THR A 178 7.26 -27.98 -11.39
CA THR A 178 7.28 -29.32 -10.80
C THR A 178 8.59 -29.60 -10.07
N ALA A 179 8.54 -30.42 -9.02
CA ALA A 179 9.72 -30.95 -8.34
C ALA A 179 9.56 -32.48 -8.12
N GLU A 180 10.67 -33.21 -8.07
CA GLU A 180 10.67 -34.62 -7.70
C GLU A 180 11.89 -35.00 -6.89
N THR A 181 11.75 -36.03 -6.05
CA THR A 181 12.83 -36.61 -5.25
C THR A 181 12.65 -38.11 -5.09
N LYS A 182 13.76 -38.84 -4.98
CA LYS A 182 13.80 -40.28 -4.72
C LYS A 182 14.37 -40.53 -3.33
N PHE A 183 13.72 -41.40 -2.57
CA PHE A 183 14.16 -41.73 -1.21
C PHE A 183 13.87 -43.19 -0.85
N THR A 184 14.65 -43.69 0.11
CA THR A 184 14.43 -44.99 0.74
C THR A 184 14.18 -44.75 2.22
N PRO A 185 12.96 -44.98 2.74
CA PRO A 185 12.63 -44.69 4.11
C PRO A 185 13.33 -45.69 5.04
N LYS A 186 13.88 -45.16 6.15
CA LYS A 186 14.54 -45.94 7.22
C LYS A 186 13.55 -46.45 8.26
N GLU A 187 12.41 -45.76 8.38
CA GLU A 187 11.28 -46.08 9.25
C GLU A 187 9.99 -45.99 8.44
N ALA A 188 8.96 -46.76 8.80
CA ALA A 188 7.71 -46.81 8.04
C ALA A 188 6.92 -45.50 8.06
N ASN A 189 7.14 -44.70 9.11
CA ASN A 189 6.59 -43.35 9.26
C ASN A 189 7.76 -42.35 9.30
N GLY A 190 7.55 -41.11 8.86
CA GLY A 190 8.62 -40.11 8.85
C GLY A 190 8.22 -38.87 8.06
N SER A 191 9.21 -38.09 7.63
CA SER A 191 8.96 -36.94 6.76
C SER A 191 10.13 -36.66 5.80
N ILE A 192 9.80 -36.00 4.70
CA ILE A 192 10.73 -35.50 3.67
C ILE A 192 10.27 -34.12 3.21
N THR A 193 11.17 -33.29 2.68
CA THR A 193 10.83 -31.98 2.10
C THR A 193 11.01 -31.98 0.59
N LEU A 194 10.16 -31.24 -0.11
CA LEU A 194 10.22 -31.01 -1.55
C LEU A 194 10.26 -29.50 -1.83
N ASP A 195 11.33 -29.05 -2.49
CA ASP A 195 11.59 -27.63 -2.73
C ASP A 195 11.25 -27.25 -4.18
N PHE A 196 10.48 -26.18 -4.36
CA PHE A 196 10.06 -25.62 -5.64
C PHE A 196 10.68 -24.23 -5.82
N THR A 197 11.80 -24.15 -6.56
CA THR A 197 12.48 -22.88 -6.86
C THR A 197 12.09 -22.38 -8.26
N PHE A 198 11.58 -21.15 -8.37
CA PHE A 198 11.06 -20.58 -9.63
C PHE A 198 11.05 -19.05 -9.64
N ASP A 199 10.86 -18.46 -10.83
CA ASP A 199 10.62 -17.04 -11.02
C ASP A 199 9.14 -16.72 -10.75
N ALA A 200 8.87 -15.88 -9.74
CA ALA A 200 7.53 -15.47 -9.33
C ALA A 200 7.16 -14.04 -9.78
N THR A 201 7.97 -13.40 -10.62
CA THR A 201 7.67 -12.07 -11.16
C THR A 201 6.32 -12.09 -11.90
N GLY A 202 5.39 -11.19 -11.55
CA GLY A 202 4.06 -11.17 -12.17
C GLY A 202 3.01 -12.08 -11.52
N LEU A 203 3.34 -12.74 -10.40
CA LEU A 203 2.41 -13.55 -9.60
C LEU A 203 1.78 -12.77 -8.44
N GLU A 204 1.91 -11.45 -8.39
CA GLU A 204 1.41 -10.63 -7.28
C GLU A 204 -0.10 -10.85 -7.06
N GLU A 205 -0.52 -10.91 -5.79
CA GLU A 205 -1.90 -11.20 -5.35
C GLU A 205 -2.38 -12.65 -5.59
N LYS A 206 -1.63 -13.49 -6.32
CA LYS A 206 -2.02 -14.86 -6.63
C LYS A 206 -1.78 -15.83 -5.46
N GLU A 207 -2.62 -16.85 -5.40
CA GLU A 207 -2.46 -18.01 -4.52
C GLU A 207 -2.05 -19.23 -5.34
N VAL A 208 -1.05 -19.96 -4.85
CA VAL A 208 -0.56 -21.22 -5.41
C VAL A 208 -0.71 -22.33 -4.38
N VAL A 209 -0.98 -23.55 -4.85
CA VAL A 209 -1.21 -24.73 -4.00
C VAL A 209 -0.31 -25.86 -4.48
N VAL A 210 0.40 -26.53 -3.57
CA VAL A 210 1.21 -27.70 -3.93
C VAL A 210 0.32 -28.95 -3.97
N PHE A 211 0.46 -29.76 -5.03
CA PHE A 211 -0.11 -31.10 -5.15
C PHE A 211 1.01 -32.13 -5.18
N GLU A 212 0.82 -33.26 -4.49
CA GLU A 212 1.82 -34.32 -4.30
C GLU A 212 1.33 -35.69 -4.79
N GLU A 213 2.23 -36.43 -5.45
CA GLU A 213 2.03 -37.80 -5.90
C GLU A 213 3.19 -38.66 -5.36
N LEU A 214 2.90 -39.69 -4.56
CA LEU A 214 3.89 -40.66 -4.09
C LEU A 214 3.80 -41.94 -4.92
N LEU A 215 4.94 -42.36 -5.48
CA LEU A 215 5.04 -43.52 -6.37
C LEU A 215 5.98 -44.58 -5.78
N LYS A 216 5.62 -45.85 -6.00
CA LYS A 216 6.44 -47.04 -5.72
C LYS A 216 6.48 -47.89 -6.99
N ASP A 217 7.67 -48.34 -7.40
CA ASP A 217 7.84 -49.18 -8.60
C ASP A 217 7.17 -48.60 -9.87
N GLY A 218 7.10 -47.25 -9.97
CA GLY A 218 6.43 -46.51 -11.05
C GLY A 218 4.90 -46.41 -10.96
N LYS A 219 4.24 -47.15 -10.06
CA LYS A 219 2.80 -47.02 -9.76
C LYS A 219 2.58 -45.92 -8.71
N VAL A 220 1.58 -45.06 -8.88
CA VAL A 220 1.13 -44.13 -7.81
C VAL A 220 0.50 -44.95 -6.68
N VAL A 221 0.93 -44.73 -5.44
CA VAL A 221 0.42 -45.44 -4.25
C VAL A 221 -0.45 -44.56 -3.34
N THR A 222 -0.22 -43.24 -3.33
CA THR A 222 -1.05 -42.26 -2.62
C THR A 222 -0.79 -40.84 -3.15
N THR A 223 -1.72 -39.91 -2.90
CA THR A 223 -1.69 -38.53 -3.45
C THR A 223 -2.32 -37.53 -2.50
N HIS A 224 -1.85 -36.29 -2.49
CA HIS A 224 -2.54 -35.13 -1.92
C HIS A 224 -2.80 -34.10 -3.05
N ALA A 225 -4.06 -33.70 -3.23
CA ALA A 225 -4.48 -32.94 -4.41
C ALA A 225 -5.79 -32.15 -4.19
N ASP A 226 -5.88 -31.35 -3.13
CA ASP A 226 -7.01 -30.41 -2.92
C ASP A 226 -6.58 -28.96 -3.16
N ILE A 227 -7.19 -28.32 -4.16
CA ILE A 227 -6.96 -26.91 -4.53
C ILE A 227 -7.44 -25.93 -3.44
N ASN A 228 -8.17 -26.40 -2.44
CA ASN A 228 -8.68 -25.61 -1.32
C ASN A 228 -7.84 -25.76 -0.04
N ASP A 229 -6.84 -26.65 0.00
CA ASP A 229 -6.08 -26.91 1.20
C ASP A 229 -5.26 -25.68 1.62
N LYS A 230 -5.49 -25.22 2.85
CA LYS A 230 -4.83 -24.04 3.44
C LYS A 230 -3.44 -24.37 4.00
N GLY A 231 -3.18 -25.64 4.31
CA GLY A 231 -1.86 -26.22 4.55
C GLY A 231 -1.00 -26.21 3.28
N GLN A 232 -1.57 -26.44 2.09
CA GLN A 232 -0.85 -26.37 0.81
C GLN A 232 -0.89 -25.00 0.11
N THR A 233 -1.80 -24.08 0.47
CA THR A 233 -1.84 -22.73 -0.11
C THR A 233 -0.66 -21.86 0.39
N VAL A 234 0.06 -21.23 -0.54
CA VAL A 234 0.95 -20.08 -0.32
C VAL A 234 0.47 -18.90 -1.18
N LYS A 235 0.59 -17.67 -0.66
CA LYS A 235 0.12 -16.45 -1.34
C LYS A 235 1.27 -15.48 -1.63
N PHE A 236 1.25 -14.90 -2.83
CA PHE A 236 2.08 -13.75 -3.15
C PHE A 236 1.37 -12.45 -2.74
N VAL A 237 2.05 -11.62 -1.94
CA VAL A 237 1.54 -10.30 -1.57
C VAL A 237 1.85 -9.27 -2.65
N LYS A 238 1.16 -8.14 -2.59
CA LYS A 238 1.38 -6.97 -3.44
C LYS A 238 1.43 -5.73 -2.57
N PRO A 239 2.62 -5.33 -2.12
CA PRO A 239 2.81 -4.10 -1.38
C PRO A 239 2.34 -2.88 -2.17
N SER A 240 1.91 -1.84 -1.45
CA SER A 240 1.81 -0.50 -2.01
C SER A 240 2.13 0.54 -0.94
N VAL A 241 2.59 1.70 -1.40
CA VAL A 241 2.82 2.88 -0.57
C VAL A 241 1.95 4.05 -1.06
N LYS A 242 1.56 4.91 -0.13
CA LYS A 242 0.96 6.21 -0.36
C LYS A 242 1.63 7.18 0.61
N THR A 243 2.08 8.32 0.12
CA THR A 243 2.96 9.21 0.89
C THR A 243 2.32 10.59 1.09
N THR A 244 2.85 11.41 2.01
CA THR A 244 2.38 12.79 2.24
C THR A 244 3.49 13.64 2.86
N ALA A 245 4.11 14.49 2.05
CA ALA A 245 5.19 15.39 2.45
C ALA A 245 4.68 16.71 3.06
N THR A 246 5.32 17.17 4.14
CA THR A 246 4.99 18.39 4.88
C THR A 246 6.24 19.09 5.45
N ASN A 247 6.16 20.38 5.73
CA ASN A 247 7.15 21.05 6.57
C ASN A 247 7.08 20.49 7.99
N LYS A 248 8.19 19.96 8.52
CA LYS A 248 8.20 19.35 9.87
C LYS A 248 7.93 20.36 10.99
N ALA A 249 8.24 21.64 10.78
CA ALA A 249 8.12 22.67 11.81
C ALA A 249 6.66 23.02 12.17
N ASP A 250 5.70 22.81 11.26
CA ASP A 250 4.30 23.23 11.41
C ASP A 250 3.26 22.28 10.78
N GLY A 251 3.69 21.23 10.07
CA GLY A 251 2.81 20.33 9.30
C GLY A 251 2.25 20.93 8.00
N GLY A 252 2.72 22.12 7.61
CA GLY A 252 2.25 22.88 6.45
C GLY A 252 2.82 22.40 5.11
N LYS A 253 2.38 23.07 4.04
CA LYS A 253 2.78 22.83 2.65
C LYS A 253 3.65 23.92 2.04
N GLU A 254 3.87 25.02 2.76
CA GLU A 254 4.63 26.18 2.29
C GLU A 254 5.74 26.54 3.30
N ILE A 255 6.95 26.79 2.80
CA ILE A 255 8.17 27.01 3.61
C ILE A 255 8.81 28.36 3.27
N HIS A 256 8.92 29.22 4.28
CA HIS A 256 9.85 30.36 4.28
C HIS A 256 11.07 30.00 5.15
N SER A 257 12.26 29.92 4.57
CA SER A 257 13.52 29.87 5.34
C SER A 257 14.74 30.23 4.49
N LYS A 258 15.76 30.82 5.11
CA LYS A 258 17.11 30.99 4.55
C LYS A 258 18.13 30.03 5.19
N ASP A 259 17.69 29.21 6.14
CA ASP A 259 18.52 28.35 6.98
C ASP A 259 18.22 26.86 6.71
N SER A 260 18.67 25.98 7.62
CA SER A 260 18.30 24.57 7.62
C SER A 260 16.81 24.38 7.87
N ILE A 261 16.15 23.55 7.06
CA ILE A 261 14.76 23.10 7.25
C ILE A 261 14.69 21.58 7.25
N THR A 262 13.55 21.03 7.64
CA THR A 262 13.24 19.61 7.50
C THR A 262 11.89 19.42 6.81
N ILE A 263 11.87 18.78 5.64
CA ILE A 263 10.64 18.21 5.08
C ILE A 263 10.43 16.85 5.74
N GLN A 264 9.26 16.62 6.34
CA GLN A 264 8.85 15.30 6.80
C GLN A 264 7.87 14.69 5.79
N ASP A 265 8.21 13.52 5.29
CA ASP A 265 7.29 12.66 4.55
C ASP A 265 6.70 11.55 5.43
N LYS A 266 5.45 11.20 5.16
CA LYS A 266 4.63 10.21 5.88
C LYS A 266 4.25 9.08 4.94
N VAL A 267 4.94 7.94 5.07
CA VAL A 267 4.77 6.77 4.21
C VAL A 267 3.73 5.83 4.82
N GLU A 268 2.50 5.88 4.33
CA GLU A 268 1.48 4.85 4.58
C GLU A 268 1.82 3.63 3.71
N TYR A 269 2.04 2.47 4.32
CA TYR A 269 2.29 1.22 3.62
C TYR A 269 1.14 0.23 3.82
N THR A 270 0.96 -0.69 2.86
CA THR A 270 -0.06 -1.75 2.93
C THR A 270 0.44 -3.10 2.43
N ASN A 271 -0.22 -4.17 2.89
CA ASN A 271 -0.08 -5.54 2.40
C ASN A 271 1.35 -6.13 2.54
N LEU A 272 2.06 -5.77 3.62
CA LEU A 272 3.38 -6.32 3.94
C LEU A 272 3.27 -7.65 4.71
N VAL A 273 4.26 -8.52 4.51
CA VAL A 273 4.47 -9.71 5.32
C VAL A 273 4.98 -9.28 6.69
N VAL A 274 4.26 -9.67 7.75
CA VAL A 274 4.56 -9.32 9.15
C VAL A 274 5.82 -10.05 9.62
N GLY A 275 6.63 -9.39 10.45
CA GLY A 275 7.89 -9.92 11.00
C GLY A 275 9.11 -9.73 10.11
N LYS A 276 8.95 -9.35 8.84
CA LYS A 276 10.05 -9.05 7.91
C LYS A 276 10.63 -7.65 8.13
N GLU A 277 11.93 -7.48 7.85
CA GLU A 277 12.58 -6.17 7.71
C GLU A 277 12.29 -5.57 6.32
N TYR A 278 12.04 -4.26 6.30
CA TYR A 278 11.89 -3.43 5.12
C TYR A 278 12.77 -2.18 5.23
N THR A 279 13.12 -1.60 4.08
CA THR A 279 13.75 -0.27 4.00
C THR A 279 12.84 0.63 3.18
N VAL A 280 12.51 1.83 3.65
CA VAL A 280 12.04 2.90 2.75
C VAL A 280 13.23 3.80 2.45
N LYS A 281 13.46 4.07 1.17
CA LYS A 281 14.38 5.10 0.67
C LYS A 281 13.54 6.17 0.00
N GLY A 282 13.85 7.43 0.25
CA GLY A 282 13.21 8.54 -0.44
C GLY A 282 14.21 9.59 -0.90
N LYS A 283 13.80 10.42 -1.87
CA LYS A 283 14.60 11.51 -2.42
C LYS A 283 13.73 12.70 -2.77
N LEU A 284 14.29 13.91 -2.60
CA LEU A 284 13.67 15.14 -3.05
C LEU A 284 13.91 15.34 -4.55
N MET A 285 12.89 15.83 -5.25
CA MET A 285 12.87 16.11 -6.69
C MET A 285 12.50 17.58 -6.91
N ASN A 286 13.27 18.28 -7.76
CA ASN A 286 12.89 19.61 -8.23
C ASN A 286 11.81 19.47 -9.31
N LYS A 287 10.60 19.96 -9.01
CA LYS A 287 9.40 19.76 -9.82
C LYS A 287 9.50 20.38 -11.21
N ALA A 288 10.09 21.58 -11.31
CA ALA A 288 10.15 22.36 -12.55
C ALA A 288 11.02 21.73 -13.64
N ILE A 289 11.96 20.84 -13.27
CA ILE A 289 12.91 20.20 -14.20
C ILE A 289 12.83 18.66 -14.18
N ASN A 290 11.97 18.08 -13.33
CA ASN A 290 11.83 16.64 -13.08
C ASN A 290 13.18 15.91 -12.90
N LYS A 291 14.01 16.42 -11.98
CA LYS A 291 15.30 15.83 -11.60
C LYS A 291 15.45 15.84 -10.07
N PRO A 292 16.32 14.99 -9.49
CA PRO A 292 16.67 15.07 -8.08
C PRO A 292 17.07 16.48 -7.66
N LEU A 293 16.63 16.90 -6.47
CA LEU A 293 17.05 18.14 -5.86
C LEU A 293 18.50 18.00 -5.40
N LEU A 294 19.38 18.86 -5.93
CA LEU A 294 20.78 18.91 -5.54
C LEU A 294 21.03 20.05 -4.55
N ILE A 295 21.71 19.74 -3.44
CA ILE A 295 22.29 20.69 -2.49
C ILE A 295 23.78 20.35 -2.40
N ASP A 296 24.67 21.33 -2.53
CA ASP A 296 26.13 21.13 -2.62
C ASP A 296 26.55 20.05 -3.65
N GLY A 297 25.79 19.95 -4.75
CA GLY A 297 25.99 18.95 -5.81
C GLY A 297 25.56 17.51 -5.47
N LYS A 298 24.89 17.27 -4.34
CA LYS A 298 24.44 15.95 -3.88
C LYS A 298 22.92 15.87 -3.84
N GLU A 299 22.35 14.70 -4.15
CA GLU A 299 20.92 14.44 -4.00
C GLU A 299 20.51 14.50 -2.52
N VAL A 300 19.39 15.16 -2.21
CA VAL A 300 18.82 15.14 -0.85
C VAL A 300 17.97 13.88 -0.68
N THR A 301 18.55 12.88 -0.03
CA THR A 301 17.94 11.56 0.22
C THR A 301 17.78 11.27 1.71
N ALA A 302 16.76 10.50 2.07
CA ALA A 302 16.59 9.94 3.42
C ALA A 302 16.24 8.45 3.33
N GLU A 303 16.61 7.65 4.33
CA GLU A 303 16.18 6.26 4.42
C GLU A 303 15.88 5.84 5.85
N THR A 304 15.02 4.83 6.01
CA THR A 304 14.71 4.22 7.30
C THR A 304 14.48 2.73 7.16
N LYS A 305 14.86 1.97 8.19
CA LYS A 305 14.65 0.52 8.28
C LYS A 305 13.67 0.19 9.40
N PHE A 306 12.76 -0.73 9.14
CA PHE A 306 11.75 -1.16 10.11
C PHE A 306 11.35 -2.61 9.93
N THR A 307 10.93 -3.26 11.02
CA THR A 307 10.25 -4.56 10.98
C THR A 307 8.74 -4.34 10.95
N ALA A 308 8.03 -4.88 9.96
CA ALA A 308 6.58 -4.72 9.89
C ALA A 308 5.89 -5.49 11.02
N LYS A 309 5.27 -4.77 11.97
CA LYS A 309 4.49 -5.37 13.08
C LYS A 309 3.06 -5.74 12.66
N GLU A 310 2.56 -5.05 11.64
CA GLU A 310 1.23 -5.20 11.04
C GLU A 310 1.37 -5.09 9.53
N LYS A 311 0.41 -5.64 8.76
CA LYS A 311 0.46 -5.64 7.29
C LYS A 311 0.40 -4.24 6.68
N ASN A 312 -0.30 -3.34 7.36
CA ASN A 312 -0.46 -1.95 7.00
C ASN A 312 0.12 -1.09 8.13
N GLY A 313 0.50 0.15 7.85
CA GLY A 313 1.04 1.03 8.86
C GLY A 313 1.65 2.30 8.30
N LEU A 314 2.44 2.98 9.13
CA LEU A 314 3.07 4.27 8.83
C LEU A 314 4.54 4.24 9.23
N VAL A 315 5.42 4.74 8.36
CA VAL A 315 6.76 5.21 8.74
C VAL A 315 6.95 6.67 8.29
N THR A 316 8.00 7.33 8.78
CA THR A 316 8.32 8.71 8.40
C THR A 316 9.76 8.82 7.92
N LEU A 317 9.98 9.70 6.94
CA LEU A 317 11.30 10.13 6.49
C LEU A 317 11.46 11.63 6.77
N ASP A 318 12.58 12.03 7.33
CA ASP A 318 12.92 13.42 7.61
C ASP A 318 14.09 13.87 6.71
N PHE A 319 13.84 14.80 5.81
CA PHE A 319 14.82 15.35 4.86
C PHE A 319 15.30 16.71 5.33
N THR A 320 16.48 16.75 5.96
CA THR A 320 17.06 17.99 6.51
C THR A 320 18.14 18.58 5.60
N PHE A 321 17.96 19.83 5.16
CA PHE A 321 18.87 20.53 4.25
C PHE A 321 18.70 22.06 4.32
N VAL A 322 19.65 22.82 3.75
CA VAL A 322 19.58 24.30 3.70
C VAL A 322 18.61 24.76 2.60
N GLY A 323 17.58 25.51 2.98
CA GLY A 323 16.49 25.93 2.08
C GLY A 323 16.78 27.16 1.22
N ALA A 324 17.88 27.89 1.49
CA ALA A 324 18.14 29.25 0.97
C ALA A 324 17.93 29.43 -0.54
N GLU A 325 18.47 28.52 -1.36
CA GLU A 325 18.42 28.62 -2.82
C GLU A 325 17.12 28.10 -3.45
N GLN A 326 16.16 27.62 -2.64
CA GLN A 326 14.94 26.99 -3.14
C GLN A 326 13.74 27.93 -3.25
N GLN A 327 13.89 29.21 -2.90
CA GLN A 327 12.79 30.18 -2.93
C GLN A 327 12.08 30.23 -4.29
N GLY A 328 10.75 30.33 -4.24
CA GLY A 328 9.86 30.26 -5.40
C GLY A 328 9.66 28.87 -6.03
N ARG A 329 10.40 27.83 -5.59
CA ARG A 329 10.37 26.49 -6.20
C ARG A 329 9.39 25.55 -5.51
N GLU A 330 8.92 24.56 -6.27
CA GLU A 330 8.24 23.39 -5.73
C GLU A 330 9.17 22.17 -5.71
N VAL A 331 9.16 21.46 -4.59
CA VAL A 331 9.91 20.22 -4.36
C VAL A 331 8.91 19.09 -4.11
N VAL A 332 9.17 17.92 -4.67
CA VAL A 332 8.33 16.72 -4.54
C VAL A 332 9.18 15.60 -3.94
N VAL A 333 8.63 14.81 -3.02
CA VAL A 333 9.34 13.63 -2.47
C VAL A 333 8.90 12.38 -3.26
N PHE A 334 9.88 11.55 -3.65
CA PHE A 334 9.67 10.23 -4.25
C PHE A 334 10.19 9.15 -3.32
N GLU A 335 9.48 8.01 -3.21
CA GLU A 335 9.78 6.94 -2.26
C GLU A 335 9.82 5.56 -2.93
N ASP A 336 10.84 4.76 -2.62
CA ASP A 336 10.91 3.33 -2.89
C ASP A 336 10.82 2.55 -1.56
N LEU A 337 9.93 1.56 -1.51
CA LEU A 337 9.87 0.56 -0.45
C LEU A 337 10.59 -0.71 -0.93
N LEU A 338 11.53 -1.20 -0.13
CA LEU A 338 12.38 -2.33 -0.45
C LEU A 338 12.28 -3.47 0.58
N HIS A 339 12.36 -4.70 0.08
CA HIS A 339 12.54 -5.91 0.88
C HIS A 339 13.73 -6.70 0.30
N GLU A 340 14.64 -7.17 1.15
CA GLU A 340 15.88 -7.89 0.75
C GLU A 340 16.72 -7.17 -0.33
N GLY A 341 16.58 -5.85 -0.45
CA GLY A 341 17.24 -5.00 -1.45
C GLY A 341 16.51 -4.88 -2.80
N GLN A 342 15.43 -5.65 -3.02
CA GLN A 342 14.53 -5.50 -4.16
C GLN A 342 13.47 -4.43 -3.86
N VAL A 343 13.19 -3.52 -4.80
CA VAL A 343 12.04 -2.60 -4.73
C VAL A 343 10.75 -3.41 -4.91
N ILE A 344 9.82 -3.27 -3.97
CA ILE A 344 8.53 -3.98 -3.92
C ILE A 344 7.33 -3.05 -4.05
N ALA A 345 7.50 -1.75 -3.83
CA ALA A 345 6.55 -0.70 -4.19
C ALA A 345 7.28 0.64 -4.34
N THR A 346 6.74 1.55 -5.15
CA THR A 346 7.29 2.88 -5.42
C THR A 346 6.16 3.90 -5.47
N HIS A 347 6.38 5.11 -4.94
CA HIS A 347 5.57 6.30 -5.22
C HIS A 347 6.47 7.38 -5.84
N ALA A 348 6.18 7.78 -7.08
CA ALA A 348 7.08 8.61 -7.88
C ALA A 348 6.33 9.44 -8.94
N ASP A 349 5.32 10.22 -8.52
CA ASP A 349 4.64 11.19 -9.39
C ASP A 349 5.09 12.63 -9.08
N ILE A 350 5.71 13.27 -10.06
CA ILE A 350 6.19 14.66 -9.99
C ILE A 350 5.03 15.68 -9.90
N ASN A 351 3.79 15.26 -10.11
CA ASN A 351 2.60 16.11 -10.06
C ASN A 351 1.80 15.97 -8.76
N ASP A 352 2.15 15.02 -7.89
CA ASP A 352 1.37 14.75 -6.69
C ASP A 352 1.41 15.94 -5.71
N VAL A 353 0.24 16.52 -5.44
CA VAL A 353 0.04 17.60 -4.47
C VAL A 353 0.21 17.08 -3.03
N GLY A 354 -0.03 15.78 -2.81
CA GLY A 354 0.31 15.04 -1.59
C GLY A 354 1.82 15.07 -1.30
N GLN A 355 2.66 14.94 -2.33
CA GLN A 355 4.12 15.00 -2.21
C GLN A 355 4.77 16.37 -2.48
N THR A 356 4.04 17.31 -3.09
CA THR A 356 4.56 18.66 -3.33
C THR A 356 4.65 19.46 -2.02
N VAL A 357 5.80 20.10 -1.77
CA VAL A 357 6.01 21.18 -0.79
C VAL A 357 6.59 22.38 -1.53
N ARG A 358 6.11 23.58 -1.21
CA ARG A 358 6.44 24.81 -1.94
C ARG A 358 7.30 25.74 -1.08
N PHE A 359 8.39 26.24 -1.65
CA PHE A 359 9.14 27.36 -1.09
C PHE A 359 8.55 28.66 -1.63
N VAL A 360 8.24 29.58 -0.73
CA VAL A 360 7.40 30.77 -0.97
C VAL A 360 8.27 32.01 -1.02
N GLU A 361 8.03 32.89 -1.99
CA GLU A 361 8.91 34.02 -2.33
C GLU A 361 8.21 35.38 -2.06
N PRO A 362 8.14 35.82 -0.79
CA PRO A 362 7.60 37.13 -0.43
C PRO A 362 8.23 38.27 -1.21
N SER A 363 7.36 39.16 -1.66
CA SER A 363 7.74 40.48 -2.15
C SER A 363 6.81 41.52 -1.54
N ILE A 364 7.36 42.71 -1.30
CA ILE A 364 6.59 43.90 -0.94
C ILE A 364 6.80 44.98 -1.99
N LYS A 365 5.81 45.86 -2.11
CA LYS A 365 5.85 47.09 -2.89
C LYS A 365 5.10 48.14 -2.09
N THR A 366 5.70 49.29 -1.88
CA THR A 366 5.20 50.29 -0.93
C THR A 366 4.76 51.58 -1.64
N THR A 367 4.06 52.48 -0.94
CA THR A 367 3.63 53.79 -1.48
C THR A 367 3.37 54.78 -0.35
N ALA A 368 4.28 55.73 -0.15
CA ALA A 368 4.19 56.76 0.89
C ALA A 368 3.42 58.02 0.44
N ILE A 369 2.51 58.51 1.28
CA ILE A 369 1.68 59.70 1.05
C ILE A 369 1.56 60.56 2.32
N ASN A 370 1.22 61.84 2.14
CA ASN A 370 0.72 62.68 3.22
C ASN A 370 -0.65 62.14 3.67
N LYS A 371 -0.79 61.76 4.94
CA LYS A 371 -2.03 61.18 5.46
C LYS A 371 -3.20 62.18 5.47
N ALA A 372 -2.94 63.48 5.49
CA ALA A 372 -3.98 64.51 5.62
C ALA A 372 -4.75 64.76 4.31
N ASP A 373 -4.10 64.62 3.15
CA ASP A 373 -4.68 64.97 1.84
C ASP A 373 -4.39 63.93 0.72
N GLY A 374 -3.61 62.89 1.00
CA GLY A 374 -3.23 61.85 0.04
C GLY A 374 -2.16 62.27 -0.98
N SER A 375 -1.58 63.46 -0.84
CA SER A 375 -0.58 64.00 -1.77
C SER A 375 0.84 63.50 -1.49
N LYS A 376 1.79 63.98 -2.30
CA LYS A 376 3.23 63.78 -2.11
C LYS A 376 3.92 64.94 -1.38
N GLU A 377 3.17 65.96 -0.95
CA GLU A 377 3.71 67.16 -0.32
C GLU A 377 3.22 67.32 1.13
N LEU A 378 4.10 67.81 2.00
CA LEU A 378 3.80 68.10 3.40
C LEU A 378 4.27 69.49 3.79
N ASP A 379 3.51 70.17 4.65
CA ASP A 379 3.96 71.42 5.27
C ASP A 379 4.86 71.10 6.47
N ALA A 380 6.02 71.77 6.57
CA ALA A 380 7.04 71.53 7.59
C ALA A 380 6.59 72.03 8.97
N SER A 381 5.70 71.27 9.62
CA SER A 381 5.00 71.65 10.85
C SER A 381 5.41 70.80 12.07
N LYS A 382 4.92 71.20 13.25
CA LYS A 382 5.23 70.54 14.54
C LYS A 382 4.72 69.09 14.67
N SER A 383 3.76 68.68 13.84
CA SER A 383 3.26 67.31 13.81
C SER A 383 2.70 67.02 12.43
N VAL A 384 3.32 66.07 11.71
CA VAL A 384 2.85 65.55 10.43
C VAL A 384 2.74 64.03 10.51
N THR A 385 1.91 63.44 9.65
CA THR A 385 1.86 61.98 9.47
C THR A 385 2.10 61.63 8.01
N ILE A 386 3.21 60.92 7.74
CA ILE A 386 3.38 60.18 6.48
C ILE A 386 2.68 58.83 6.68
N GLN A 387 1.78 58.47 5.78
CA GLN A 387 1.21 57.12 5.70
C GLN A 387 1.88 56.38 4.54
N ASP A 388 2.56 55.28 4.84
CA ASP A 388 2.98 54.31 3.82
C ASP A 388 1.93 53.20 3.67
N LYS A 389 1.72 52.73 2.43
CA LYS A 389 0.91 51.55 2.11
C LYS A 389 1.82 50.42 1.62
N VAL A 390 2.03 49.42 2.47
CA VAL A 390 2.76 48.19 2.15
C VAL A 390 1.83 47.20 1.44
N GLU A 391 1.99 47.03 0.12
CA GLU A 391 1.38 45.94 -0.64
C GLU A 391 2.29 44.70 -0.57
N TYR A 392 1.78 43.54 -0.15
CA TYR A 392 2.55 42.30 -0.04
C TYR A 392 2.03 41.20 -0.97
N LYS A 393 2.91 40.25 -1.30
CA LYS A 393 2.61 39.05 -2.09
C LYS A 393 3.25 37.80 -1.50
N ASP A 394 2.65 36.66 -1.83
CA ASP A 394 3.12 35.30 -1.54
C ASP A 394 3.44 35.00 -0.06
N LEU A 395 2.68 35.58 0.85
CA LEU A 395 2.75 35.26 2.28
C LEU A 395 1.96 33.98 2.59
N VAL A 396 2.39 33.23 3.60
CA VAL A 396 1.66 32.07 4.11
C VAL A 396 0.48 32.53 4.98
N VAL A 397 -0.72 32.13 4.58
CA VAL A 397 -1.97 32.46 5.28
C VAL A 397 -1.96 31.84 6.69
N GLY A 398 -2.36 32.63 7.68
CA GLY A 398 -2.23 32.31 9.10
C GLY A 398 -0.85 32.65 9.69
N LYS A 399 0.16 32.92 8.85
CA LYS A 399 1.47 33.49 9.23
C LYS A 399 1.33 34.82 9.97
N GLU A 400 2.02 34.97 11.10
CA GLU A 400 2.27 36.27 11.72
C GLU A 400 3.54 36.87 11.14
N TYR A 401 3.44 38.13 10.71
CA TYR A 401 4.54 38.89 10.11
C TYR A 401 4.70 40.22 10.84
N VAL A 402 5.94 40.70 10.92
CA VAL A 402 6.28 42.04 11.41
C VAL A 402 6.85 42.81 10.23
N VAL A 403 6.19 43.91 9.83
CA VAL A 403 6.82 44.91 8.96
C VAL A 403 7.46 45.99 9.82
N LYS A 404 8.64 46.46 9.42
CA LYS A 404 9.35 47.58 10.03
C LYS A 404 9.60 48.63 8.96
N GLY A 405 9.22 49.86 9.24
CA GLY A 405 9.40 51.00 8.36
C GLY A 405 10.39 52.00 8.95
N LYS A 406 11.21 52.63 8.11
CA LYS A 406 12.19 53.66 8.50
C LYS A 406 12.16 54.83 7.51
N LEU A 407 12.14 56.06 8.02
CA LEU A 407 12.32 57.25 7.18
C LEU A 407 13.80 57.53 6.91
N MET A 408 14.11 57.92 5.68
CA MET A 408 15.44 58.22 5.17
C MET A 408 15.48 59.66 4.63
N ASP A 409 16.51 60.41 4.99
CA ASP A 409 16.84 61.70 4.37
C ASP A 409 17.46 61.44 2.99
N LYS A 410 16.74 61.83 1.93
CA LYS A 410 17.08 61.43 0.56
C LYS A 410 18.43 61.98 0.10
N ALA A 411 18.71 63.24 0.41
CA ALA A 411 19.92 63.93 -0.02
C ALA A 411 21.20 63.37 0.63
N THR A 412 21.08 62.67 1.77
CA THR A 412 22.22 62.07 2.48
C THR A 412 22.24 60.53 2.45
N ASN A 413 21.17 59.89 1.99
CA ASN A 413 20.92 58.44 2.07
C ASN A 413 21.20 57.88 3.48
N LYS A 414 20.69 58.57 4.50
CA LYS A 414 20.83 58.21 5.92
C LYS A 414 19.47 58.18 6.61
N PRO A 415 19.33 57.42 7.71
CA PRO A 415 18.15 57.49 8.57
C PRO A 415 17.79 58.92 8.94
N LEU A 416 16.52 59.28 8.78
CA LEU A 416 16.00 60.59 9.15
C LEU A 416 16.00 60.72 10.67
N LEU A 417 16.77 61.69 11.18
CA LEU A 417 16.85 61.97 12.61
C LEU A 417 15.90 63.12 12.99
N VAL A 418 15.00 62.84 13.92
CA VAL A 418 14.15 63.84 14.61
C VAL A 418 14.46 63.76 16.10
N ASP A 419 14.74 64.90 16.73
CA ASP A 419 15.17 65.00 18.13
C ASP A 419 16.31 64.02 18.52
N GLY A 420 17.21 63.77 17.56
CA GLY A 420 18.38 62.89 17.72
C GLY A 420 18.11 61.38 17.56
N LYS A 421 16.89 60.97 17.18
CA LYS A 421 16.48 59.57 17.01
C LYS A 421 16.02 59.29 15.58
N GLU A 422 16.24 58.06 15.10
CA GLU A 422 15.66 57.60 13.84
C GLU A 422 14.13 57.60 13.92
N VAL A 423 13.45 58.03 12.85
CA VAL A 423 11.99 57.88 12.74
C VAL A 423 11.64 56.52 12.14
N THR A 424 11.26 55.59 13.01
CA THR A 424 10.85 54.22 12.66
C THR A 424 9.46 53.89 13.20
N VAL A 425 8.80 52.93 12.56
CA VAL A 425 7.54 52.34 13.05
C VAL A 425 7.55 50.84 12.75
N GLU A 426 6.87 50.02 13.54
CA GLU A 426 6.66 48.60 13.22
C GLU A 426 5.19 48.21 13.42
N SER A 427 4.74 47.21 12.67
CA SER A 427 3.38 46.68 12.74
C SER A 427 3.41 45.17 12.61
N LYS A 428 2.71 44.47 13.52
CA LYS A 428 2.59 43.02 13.54
C LYS A 428 1.19 42.61 13.14
N PHE A 429 1.07 41.71 12.16
CA PHE A 429 -0.20 41.30 11.57
C PHE A 429 -0.20 39.82 11.21
N THR A 430 -1.39 39.20 11.19
CA THR A 430 -1.58 37.86 10.63
C THR A 430 -2.03 37.97 9.18
N ALA A 431 -1.32 37.33 8.25
CA ALA A 431 -1.71 37.27 6.85
C ALA A 431 -3.02 36.47 6.68
N LYS A 432 -4.07 37.13 6.19
CA LYS A 432 -5.38 36.51 5.94
C LYS A 432 -5.51 35.97 4.52
N GLU A 433 -4.73 36.53 3.60
CA GLU A 433 -4.66 36.21 2.18
C GLU A 433 -3.18 36.23 1.77
N LYS A 434 -2.80 35.52 0.70
CA LYS A 434 -1.38 35.47 0.27
C LYS A 434 -0.86 36.82 -0.22
N ASN A 435 -1.73 37.59 -0.85
CA ASN A 435 -1.47 38.91 -1.38
C ASN A 435 -2.43 39.89 -0.68
N GLY A 436 -1.99 41.10 -0.38
CA GLY A 436 -2.83 42.07 0.33
C GLY A 436 -2.09 43.37 0.62
N SER A 437 -2.58 44.16 1.57
CA SER A 437 -1.86 45.36 2.02
C SER A 437 -2.14 45.72 3.47
N ILE A 438 -1.20 46.44 4.08
CA ILE A 438 -1.31 47.12 5.37
C ILE A 438 -0.80 48.57 5.24
N THR A 439 -1.00 49.39 6.27
CA THR A 439 -0.52 50.79 6.31
C THR A 439 0.33 51.06 7.54
N LEU A 440 1.36 51.89 7.38
CA LEU A 440 2.27 52.36 8.43
C LEU A 440 2.18 53.89 8.57
N ASP A 441 1.86 54.37 9.78
CA ASP A 441 1.65 55.80 10.06
C ASP A 441 2.84 56.39 10.83
N PHE A 442 3.74 57.08 10.15
CA PHE A 442 4.89 57.77 10.74
C PHE A 442 4.47 59.17 11.20
N THR A 443 4.22 59.35 12.49
CA THR A 443 3.85 60.66 13.07
C THR A 443 5.01 61.29 13.84
N PHE A 444 5.46 62.48 13.42
CA PHE A 444 6.66 63.13 13.96
C PHE A 444 6.68 64.65 13.74
N ASN A 445 7.63 65.33 14.36
CA ASN A 445 7.86 66.77 14.21
C ASN A 445 8.71 67.06 12.96
N ALA A 446 8.13 67.71 11.95
CA ALA A 446 8.79 68.03 10.68
C ALA A 446 9.24 69.49 10.56
N SER A 447 9.21 70.27 11.64
CA SER A 447 9.52 71.72 11.62
C SER A 447 10.93 72.05 11.10
N ALA A 448 11.85 71.08 11.08
CA ALA A 448 13.22 71.22 10.59
C ALA A 448 13.48 70.62 9.19
N LEU A 449 12.42 70.17 8.48
CA LEU A 449 12.55 69.43 7.22
C LEU A 449 12.13 70.24 5.98
N GLN A 450 11.84 71.53 6.12
CA GLN A 450 11.46 72.45 5.03
C GLN A 450 12.37 72.28 3.79
N GLY A 451 11.74 72.07 2.62
CA GLY A 451 12.42 71.86 1.34
C GLY A 451 13.02 70.46 1.11
N LYS A 452 13.14 69.61 2.14
CA LYS A 452 13.73 68.27 2.00
C LYS A 452 12.79 67.27 1.33
N GLU A 453 13.40 66.26 0.70
CA GLU A 453 12.75 65.01 0.32
C GLU A 453 13.08 63.91 1.35
N VAL A 454 12.05 63.15 1.72
CA VAL A 454 12.13 62.00 2.63
C VAL A 454 11.60 60.78 1.91
N VAL A 455 12.26 59.65 2.09
CA VAL A 455 11.90 58.35 1.49
C VAL A 455 11.62 57.36 2.62
N VAL A 456 10.65 56.48 2.44
CA VAL A 456 10.34 55.41 3.41
C VAL A 456 10.94 54.10 2.90
N PHE A 457 11.63 53.37 3.78
CA PHE A 457 12.17 52.02 3.55
C PHE A 457 11.44 51.01 4.43
N GLU A 458 11.18 49.81 3.91
CA GLU A 458 10.40 48.78 4.58
C GLU A 458 11.09 47.41 4.58
N GLU A 459 11.09 46.74 5.73
CA GLU A 459 11.60 45.39 5.94
C GLU A 459 10.46 44.49 6.47
N LEU A 460 10.19 43.37 5.80
CA LEU A 460 9.17 42.40 6.22
C LEU A 460 9.81 41.14 6.80
N TYR A 461 9.43 40.79 8.03
CA TYR A 461 9.94 39.65 8.79
C TYR A 461 8.85 38.62 9.08
N GLN A 462 9.24 37.35 9.11
CA GLN A 462 8.47 36.26 9.73
C GLN A 462 9.40 35.50 10.68
N ASP A 463 8.98 35.23 11.92
CA ASP A 463 9.78 34.47 12.90
C ASP A 463 11.22 35.02 13.10
N ASN A 464 11.38 36.35 12.93
CA ASN A 464 12.64 37.12 12.88
C ASN A 464 13.53 36.94 11.63
N ILE A 465 13.14 36.10 10.67
CA ILE A 465 13.78 35.97 9.35
C ILE A 465 13.29 37.11 8.44
N LEU A 466 14.21 37.89 7.86
CA LEU A 466 13.88 38.89 6.83
C LEU A 466 13.41 38.17 5.55
N VAL A 467 12.13 38.26 5.21
CA VAL A 467 11.53 37.59 4.06
C VAL A 467 11.40 38.48 2.83
N ALA A 468 11.15 39.79 2.98
CA ALA A 468 11.12 40.77 1.90
C ALA A 468 11.63 42.14 2.36
N ILE A 469 12.05 42.99 1.43
CA ILE A 469 12.58 44.35 1.70
C ILE A 469 12.27 45.27 0.51
N HIS A 470 11.99 46.54 0.78
CA HIS A 470 11.95 47.64 -0.20
C HIS A 470 12.78 48.81 0.35
N ALA A 471 13.89 49.14 -0.32
CA ALA A 471 14.91 50.05 0.22
C ALA A 471 15.57 50.91 -0.88
N GLU A 472 14.73 51.50 -1.73
CA GLU A 472 15.17 52.24 -2.93
C GLU A 472 15.10 53.76 -2.72
N ILE A 473 16.27 54.40 -2.51
CA ILE A 473 16.35 55.85 -2.18
C ILE A 473 15.88 56.80 -3.29
N GLU A 474 15.73 56.31 -4.52
CA GLU A 474 15.21 57.09 -5.65
C GLU A 474 13.76 56.74 -6.03
N ASP A 475 13.09 55.87 -5.25
CA ASP A 475 11.71 55.51 -5.55
C ASP A 475 10.77 56.71 -5.31
N LYS A 476 10.10 57.14 -6.38
CA LYS A 476 9.08 58.19 -6.36
C LYS A 476 7.76 57.71 -5.75
N GLY A 477 7.56 56.39 -5.68
CA GLY A 477 6.56 55.71 -4.87
C GLY A 477 6.77 55.97 -3.38
N GLN A 478 8.01 55.94 -2.90
CA GLN A 478 8.36 56.19 -1.49
C GLN A 478 8.80 57.61 -1.14
N THR A 479 9.15 58.45 -2.12
CA THR A 479 9.50 59.85 -1.89
C THR A 479 8.25 60.68 -1.53
N VAL A 480 8.35 61.50 -0.48
CA VAL A 480 7.51 62.67 -0.21
C VAL A 480 8.38 63.91 0.00
N LYS A 481 7.85 65.10 -0.28
CA LYS A 481 8.58 66.38 -0.19
C LYS A 481 7.95 67.35 0.82
N PHE A 482 8.79 68.01 1.60
CA PHE A 482 8.37 69.13 2.45
C PHE A 482 8.43 70.44 1.67
N LYS A 483 7.35 71.22 1.68
CA LYS A 483 7.25 72.47 0.91
C LYS A 483 8.29 73.49 1.40
N GLU A 484 8.82 74.26 0.45
CA GLU A 484 9.62 75.45 0.76
C GLU A 484 8.68 76.63 1.04
N VAL A 485 8.86 77.34 2.16
CA VAL A 485 8.28 78.67 2.31
C VAL A 485 9.07 79.63 1.43
N LYS A 486 8.51 79.95 0.27
CA LYS A 486 9.02 81.00 -0.61
C LYS A 486 8.96 82.34 0.15
N PRO A 487 10.08 83.07 0.32
CA PRO A 487 10.08 84.31 1.10
C PRO A 487 9.14 85.33 0.46
N GLU A 488 8.24 85.89 1.27
CA GLU A 488 7.21 86.81 0.80
C GLU A 488 7.85 88.15 0.40
N GLN A 489 7.67 88.54 -0.86
CA GLN A 489 8.32 89.73 -1.41
C GLN A 489 7.57 90.99 -0.93
N PRO A 490 8.24 91.95 -0.28
CA PRO A 490 7.56 93.05 0.41
C PRO A 490 6.79 93.93 -0.56
N LYS A 491 5.49 94.11 -0.27
CA LYS A 491 4.56 94.96 -1.03
C LYS A 491 4.89 96.44 -0.79
N PRO A 492 5.09 97.27 -1.83
CA PRO A 492 5.39 98.68 -1.67
C PRO A 492 4.20 99.47 -1.11
N GLU A 493 4.49 100.47 -0.30
CA GLU A 493 3.51 101.40 0.28
C GLU A 493 2.91 102.33 -0.79
N GLN A 494 1.63 102.69 -0.64
CA GLN A 494 1.00 103.74 -1.44
C GLN A 494 0.71 104.97 -0.57
N GLN A 495 1.07 106.14 -1.09
CA GLN A 495 1.01 107.42 -0.39
C GLN A 495 -0.33 108.14 -0.68
N ASN A 496 -0.97 108.67 0.37
CA ASN A 496 -2.26 109.37 0.26
C ASN A 496 -2.12 110.78 -0.37
N SER A 497 -3.14 111.17 -1.15
CA SER A 497 -3.61 112.56 -1.26
C SER A 497 -5.08 112.61 -1.71
N ASP A 498 -5.84 113.57 -1.20
CA ASP A 498 -7.30 113.72 -1.45
C ASP A 498 -7.59 114.25 -2.90
N LYS A 499 -8.82 114.37 -3.43
CA LYS A 499 -10.08 114.85 -2.80
C LYS A 499 -11.31 114.75 -3.73
N ASN A 500 -12.50 115.01 -3.15
CA ASN A 500 -13.79 115.40 -3.78
C ASN A 500 -14.62 114.38 -4.57
N THR A 501 -15.73 113.96 -3.94
CA THR A 501 -17.00 113.52 -4.54
C THR A 501 -17.77 114.72 -5.15
N PRO A 502 -18.77 114.53 -6.05
CA PRO A 502 -20.14 114.23 -5.59
C PRO A 502 -20.94 113.21 -6.43
N THR A 503 -21.99 112.64 -5.82
CA THR A 503 -23.00 111.73 -6.41
C THR A 503 -24.05 112.49 -7.24
N PRO A 504 -24.79 111.82 -8.15
CA PRO A 504 -26.14 111.36 -7.81
C PRO A 504 -26.49 109.94 -8.33
N GLU A 505 -27.76 109.51 -8.17
CA GLU A 505 -28.18 108.11 -8.05
C GLU A 505 -28.65 107.40 -9.35
N GLN A 506 -28.35 106.09 -9.45
CA GLN A 506 -29.16 104.95 -9.97
C GLN A 506 -29.93 105.00 -11.34
N PRO A 507 -30.45 103.87 -11.90
CA PRO A 507 -30.38 102.46 -11.49
C PRO A 507 -29.88 101.47 -12.58
N ASN A 508 -29.76 100.19 -12.18
CA ASN A 508 -29.86 98.94 -12.99
C ASN A 508 -28.96 98.69 -14.22
N GLU A 509 -28.20 97.59 -14.17
CA GLU A 509 -28.62 96.37 -14.88
C GLU A 509 -27.98 95.09 -14.27
N GLN A 510 -28.80 94.06 -14.02
CA GLN A 510 -28.33 92.67 -13.82
C GLN A 510 -29.45 91.68 -14.20
N VAL A 511 -29.06 90.54 -14.79
CA VAL A 511 -29.96 89.61 -15.49
C VAL A 511 -30.61 88.60 -14.54
N LYS A 512 -31.84 88.18 -14.85
CA LYS A 512 -32.66 87.24 -14.06
C LYS A 512 -32.76 85.82 -14.64
N GLU A 513 -33.37 84.95 -13.85
CA GLU A 513 -33.42 83.49 -13.95
C GLU A 513 -34.35 82.90 -15.04
N GLN A 514 -34.30 81.56 -15.08
CA GLN A 514 -35.10 80.56 -15.82
C GLN A 514 -36.58 80.89 -16.14
N PRO A 515 -37.15 80.18 -17.14
CA PRO A 515 -38.01 79.05 -16.77
C PRO A 515 -37.82 77.74 -17.58
N GLN A 516 -38.41 76.66 -17.06
CA GLN A 516 -38.57 75.31 -17.66
C GLN A 516 -39.68 75.30 -18.76
N PRO A 517 -39.86 74.26 -19.62
CA PRO A 517 -40.55 73.01 -19.18
C PRO A 517 -40.39 71.67 -19.98
N LYS A 518 -40.73 70.54 -19.29
CA LYS A 518 -41.56 69.37 -19.71
C LYS A 518 -41.10 68.16 -20.59
N GLN A 519 -41.21 66.96 -19.97
CA GLN A 519 -42.05 65.75 -20.30
C GLN A 519 -41.86 64.99 -21.67
N GLU A 520 -42.09 63.66 -21.84
CA GLU A 520 -42.68 62.60 -20.97
C GLU A 520 -42.35 61.12 -21.37
N ILE A 521 -43.07 60.14 -20.77
CA ILE A 521 -43.25 58.68 -21.09
C ILE A 521 -42.17 57.74 -20.51
N GLN A 522 -42.31 57.19 -19.27
CA GLN A 522 -43.06 55.97 -18.83
C GLN A 522 -42.39 54.62 -19.21
N SER A 523 -42.29 53.56 -18.38
CA SER A 523 -42.62 53.29 -16.94
C SER A 523 -41.82 52.02 -16.46
N LYS A 524 -42.04 51.23 -15.37
CA LYS A 524 -43.16 50.99 -14.42
C LYS A 524 -42.72 50.24 -13.11
N ILE A 525 -43.71 49.92 -12.27
CA ILE A 525 -43.83 49.09 -11.03
C ILE A 525 -43.04 47.74 -11.03
N GLY A 526 -42.54 47.13 -9.93
CA GLY A 526 -42.42 47.54 -8.50
C GLY A 526 -43.04 46.55 -7.44
N TRP A 527 -42.34 46.23 -6.32
CA TRP A 527 -42.88 45.98 -4.94
C TRP A 527 -41.78 45.57 -3.91
N LEU A 528 -42.09 45.65 -2.60
CA LEU A 528 -41.31 45.22 -1.40
C LEU A 528 -42.29 44.71 -0.31
N PRO A 529 -41.89 43.85 0.66
CA PRO A 529 -41.66 44.33 2.05
C PRO A 529 -40.57 43.53 2.84
N GLN A 530 -40.64 43.47 4.18
CA GLN A 530 -39.52 43.29 5.14
C GLN A 530 -39.61 42.05 6.08
N THR A 531 -38.59 41.89 6.94
CA THR A 531 -38.54 41.19 8.26
C THR A 531 -38.39 39.65 8.32
N GLY A 532 -37.76 39.16 9.41
CA GLY A 532 -37.67 37.73 9.76
C GLY A 532 -36.51 37.38 10.72
N THR A 533 -36.80 36.85 11.91
CA THR A 533 -35.83 36.65 13.01
C THR A 533 -35.31 35.21 13.18
N ASN A 534 -33.97 35.08 13.30
CA ASN A 534 -33.23 34.38 14.38
C ASN A 534 -33.37 32.84 14.61
N LEU A 535 -32.39 32.31 15.35
CA LEU A 535 -32.30 31.03 16.12
C LEU A 535 -31.70 29.73 15.53
N THR A 536 -30.91 29.10 16.41
CA THR A 536 -30.52 27.68 16.56
C THR A 536 -29.47 27.00 15.66
N SER A 537 -28.52 26.37 16.34
CA SER A 537 -27.58 25.33 15.91
C SER A 537 -28.08 23.96 16.39
N TRP A 538 -27.68 22.85 15.74
CA TRP A 538 -27.19 21.65 16.44
C TRP A 538 -26.48 20.65 15.49
N ILE A 539 -25.32 20.18 15.96
CA ILE A 539 -24.77 18.80 15.93
C ILE A 539 -25.30 17.83 14.86
N SER A 540 -24.38 17.25 14.08
CA SER A 540 -24.61 16.04 13.28
C SER A 540 -23.58 14.95 13.63
N MET A 541 -24.01 13.73 13.94
CA MET A 541 -23.13 12.57 14.17
C MET A 541 -23.84 11.25 13.79
N VAL A 542 -23.04 10.25 13.41
CA VAL A 542 -23.41 8.82 13.20
C VAL A 542 -24.15 8.43 11.91
N ALA A 543 -23.36 7.91 10.96
CA ALA A 543 -23.53 6.71 10.12
C ALA A 543 -24.90 6.31 9.52
N GLY A 544 -24.88 6.12 8.18
CA GLY A 544 -24.81 4.75 7.63
C GLY A 544 -26.10 4.09 7.10
N ALA A 545 -26.18 3.92 5.78
CA ALA A 545 -27.02 2.92 5.13
C ALA A 545 -26.41 2.44 3.80
N LEU A 546 -26.41 1.13 3.57
CA LEU A 546 -26.09 0.50 2.28
C LEU A 546 -27.36 0.40 1.43
N LEU A 547 -27.25 0.60 0.11
CA LEU A 547 -28.16 -0.01 -0.86
C LEU A 547 -27.45 -0.23 -2.21
N LEU A 548 -27.51 -1.48 -2.69
CA LEU A 548 -27.14 -1.87 -4.05
C LEU A 548 -28.42 -2.07 -4.87
N ILE A 549 -28.36 -1.88 -6.21
CA ILE A 549 -28.81 -2.87 -7.21
C ILE A 549 -28.59 -2.39 -8.66
N VAL A 550 -27.82 -3.20 -9.41
CA VAL A 550 -27.90 -3.57 -10.85
C VAL A 550 -28.33 -2.54 -11.91
N GLY A 551 -27.49 -2.40 -12.95
CA GLY A 551 -27.94 -2.13 -14.33
C GLY A 551 -26.85 -1.61 -15.28
N GLY A 552 -26.58 -2.31 -16.40
CA GLY A 552 -25.80 -1.74 -17.51
C GLY A 552 -24.70 -2.60 -18.17
N VAL A 553 -25.02 -3.80 -18.67
CA VAL A 553 -24.11 -4.50 -19.61
C VAL A 553 -24.37 -3.98 -21.03
N ILE A 554 -23.40 -3.29 -21.64
CA ILE A 554 -23.36 -3.05 -23.09
C ILE A 554 -22.02 -3.51 -23.65
N PHE A 555 -22.09 -4.42 -24.62
CA PHE A 555 -20.96 -5.05 -25.29
C PHE A 555 -20.76 -4.40 -26.66
N LEU A 556 -19.57 -3.87 -26.95
CA LEU A 556 -19.27 -3.29 -28.26
C LEU A 556 -17.89 -3.74 -28.79
N LYS A 557 -17.87 -4.92 -29.42
CA LYS A 557 -16.79 -5.32 -30.34
C LYS A 557 -16.63 -4.24 -31.40
N ARG A 558 -15.40 -3.76 -31.61
CA ARG A 558 -14.98 -3.20 -32.91
C ARG A 558 -13.75 -3.94 -33.41
N LYS A 559 -13.91 -4.60 -34.55
CA LYS A 559 -12.85 -5.27 -35.32
C LYS A 559 -12.43 -4.31 -36.45
N ASN A 560 -11.21 -4.51 -36.97
CA ASN A 560 -10.62 -3.98 -38.21
C ASN A 560 -9.44 -3.02 -38.02
N ALA A 561 -8.26 -3.60 -37.79
CA ALA A 561 -7.02 -3.32 -38.52
C ALA A 561 -6.18 -4.61 -38.43
#